data_AF-A0A6J1NT00-F1
#
_entry.id   AF-A0A6J1NT00-F1
#
_cell.length_a   1.000
_cell.length_b   1.000
_cell.length_c   1.000
_cell.angle_alpha   90.00
_cell.angle_beta   90.00
_cell.angle_gamma   90.00
#
_symmetry.space_group_name_H-M   'P 1'
#
loop_
_entity.id
_entity.type
_entity.pdbx_description
1 polymer ?
#
loop_
_entity_poly.entity_id
_entity_poly.type
_entity_poly.pdbx_seq_one_letter_code
_entity_poly.pdbx_strand_id
1 'polypeptide(L)'
;MRKFNKIVHFVGHSLGAHVVGNAGRQVAGRPVRVAGLDPAGPQWGGNANALNRNNGVYVEAIHTDGRALGIMDPIANADFYSNGGRTPQPGCGLNNACAHRRAFQFFASSVRYNRFIGRQCRNLAETVLSNCTGAQLRMGNADLGKRGNGLFGLRTQANWPF
;
A
#
# COMPACT_ATOMS: atom_id res chain seq x y z
N MET A 1 18.48 27.46 -4.12
CA MET A 1 17.72 26.23 -4.44
C MET A 1 16.23 26.58 -4.51
N ARG A 2 15.55 26.32 -5.64
CA ARG A 2 14.11 26.63 -5.77
C ARG A 2 13.32 25.66 -4.90
N LYS A 3 12.62 26.18 -3.88
CA LYS A 3 11.65 25.41 -3.08
C LYS A 3 10.54 24.94 -4.02
N PHE A 4 10.35 23.63 -4.16
CA PHE A 4 9.18 23.09 -4.85
C PHE A 4 7.94 23.40 -4.01
N ASN A 5 7.17 24.41 -4.41
CA ASN A 5 5.90 24.78 -3.77
C ASN A 5 4.71 23.95 -4.31
N LYS A 6 4.99 22.76 -4.87
CA LYS A 6 3.98 21.88 -5.48
C LYS A 6 3.71 20.70 -4.56
N ILE A 7 2.43 20.46 -4.31
CA ILE A 7 1.93 19.28 -3.61
C ILE A 7 2.12 18.08 -4.55
N VAL A 8 2.90 17.08 -4.14
CA VAL A 8 3.20 15.89 -4.95
C VAL A 8 2.86 14.61 -4.20
N HIS A 9 2.24 13.67 -4.93
CA HIS A 9 1.96 12.31 -4.49
C HIS A 9 2.78 11.35 -5.35
N PHE A 10 3.68 10.59 -4.73
CA PHE A 10 4.40 9.54 -5.44
C PHE A 10 3.70 8.19 -5.31
N VAL A 11 3.65 7.45 -6.41
CA VAL A 11 3.02 6.13 -6.46
C VAL A 11 3.99 5.17 -7.15
N GLY A 12 4.30 4.05 -6.52
CA GLY A 12 5.25 3.08 -7.06
C GLY A 12 4.76 1.65 -6.85
N HIS A 13 4.81 0.83 -7.90
CA HIS A 13 4.46 -0.60 -7.87
C HIS A 13 5.70 -1.47 -7.77
N SER A 14 5.64 -2.56 -7.00
CA SER A 14 6.73 -3.54 -6.88
C SER A 14 8.03 -2.86 -6.44
N LEU A 15 9.14 -3.06 -7.16
CA LEU A 15 10.41 -2.35 -6.97
C LEU A 15 10.24 -0.82 -7.02
N GLY A 16 9.30 -0.33 -7.83
CA GLY A 16 8.96 1.07 -7.95
C GLY A 16 8.50 1.70 -6.63
N ALA A 17 7.92 0.92 -5.70
CA ALA A 17 7.56 1.41 -4.37
C ALA A 17 8.80 1.88 -3.59
N HIS A 18 9.91 1.16 -3.70
CA HIS A 18 11.18 1.53 -3.11
C HIS A 18 11.84 2.68 -3.86
N VAL A 19 11.73 2.71 -5.19
CA VAL A 19 12.23 3.85 -6.00
C VAL A 19 11.57 5.15 -5.57
N VAL A 20 10.23 5.20 -5.46
CA VAL A 20 9.54 6.42 -5.01
C VAL A 20 9.81 6.75 -3.54
N GLY A 21 10.00 5.73 -2.70
CA GLY A 21 10.41 5.93 -1.31
C GLY A 21 11.78 6.61 -1.21
N ASN A 22 12.76 6.15 -1.98
CA ASN A 22 14.08 6.77 -2.04
C ASN A 22 14.04 8.17 -2.67
N ALA A 23 13.26 8.36 -3.74
CA ALA A 23 13.06 9.69 -4.32
C ALA A 23 12.51 10.68 -3.27
N GLY A 24 11.54 10.26 -2.46
CA GLY A 24 10.97 11.04 -1.36
C GLY A 24 11.97 11.49 -0.29
N ARG A 25 13.07 10.75 -0.11
CA ARG A 25 14.17 11.11 0.82
C ARG A 25 15.11 12.16 0.23
N GLN A 26 15.28 12.16 -1.10
CA GLN A 26 16.28 12.99 -1.78
C GLN A 26 15.74 14.35 -2.23
N VAL A 27 14.43 14.48 -2.37
CA VAL A 27 13.82 15.75 -2.77
C VAL A 27 13.89 16.78 -1.64
N ALA A 28 14.19 18.04 -1.99
CA ALA A 28 14.32 19.14 -1.03
C ALA A 28 13.03 19.50 -0.26
N GLY A 29 11.90 18.87 -0.57
CA GLY A 29 10.65 18.94 0.17
C GLY A 29 9.99 17.57 0.25
N ARG A 30 9.32 17.25 1.37
CA ARG A 30 8.70 15.93 1.55
C ARG A 30 7.43 15.81 0.68
N PRO A 31 7.28 14.72 -0.11
CA PRO A 31 6.02 14.48 -0.80
C PRO A 31 4.90 14.36 0.24
N VAL A 32 3.75 14.96 -0.03
CA VAL A 32 2.63 14.94 0.91
C VAL A 32 2.07 13.54 1.09
N ARG A 33 2.26 12.69 0.07
CA ARG A 33 1.78 11.32 0.05
C ARG A 33 2.72 10.42 -0.75
N VAL A 34 2.95 9.21 -0.27
CA VAL A 34 3.63 8.14 -1.00
C VAL A 34 2.79 6.87 -0.91
N ALA A 35 2.48 6.24 -2.04
CA ALA A 35 1.77 4.97 -2.10
C ALA A 35 2.69 3.87 -2.66
N GLY A 36 2.93 2.85 -1.85
CA GLY A 36 3.58 1.61 -2.26
C GLY A 36 2.53 0.57 -2.68
N LEU A 37 2.55 0.17 -3.95
CA LEU A 37 1.61 -0.80 -4.50
C LEU A 37 2.32 -2.14 -4.58
N ASP A 38 2.00 -3.01 -3.62
CA ASP A 38 2.66 -4.29 -3.36
C ASP A 38 4.19 -4.20 -3.45
N PRO A 39 4.84 -3.48 -2.50
CA PRO A 39 6.28 -3.23 -2.54
C PRO A 39 7.06 -4.54 -2.64
N ALA A 40 8.14 -4.58 -3.43
CA ALA A 40 8.88 -5.82 -3.68
C ALA A 40 9.39 -6.47 -2.39
N GLY A 41 9.27 -7.80 -2.29
CA GLY A 41 9.66 -8.58 -1.12
C GLY A 41 11.14 -8.98 -1.08
N PRO A 42 11.64 -9.74 -2.08
CA PRO A 42 12.99 -10.29 -2.06
C PRO A 42 14.05 -9.20 -1.85
N GLN A 43 14.92 -9.38 -0.84
CA GLN A 43 16.01 -8.46 -0.46
C GLN A 43 15.59 -7.12 0.18
N TRP A 44 14.29 -6.88 0.39
CA TRP A 44 13.79 -5.62 0.95
C TRP A 44 13.37 -5.69 2.43
N GLY A 45 13.14 -6.90 2.97
CA GLY A 45 12.94 -7.11 4.40
C GLY A 45 14.15 -6.62 5.21
N GLY A 46 13.92 -5.69 6.13
CA GLY A 46 14.98 -5.06 6.94
C GLY A 46 15.95 -4.13 6.18
N ASN A 47 15.72 -3.91 4.88
CA ASN A 47 16.60 -3.07 4.07
C ASN A 47 16.37 -1.58 4.40
N ALA A 48 17.44 -0.86 4.77
CA ALA A 48 17.35 0.56 5.10
C ALA A 48 16.84 1.44 3.93
N ASN A 49 17.01 0.98 2.70
CA ASN A 49 16.55 1.65 1.48
C ASN A 49 15.13 1.23 1.06
N ALA A 50 14.48 0.31 1.80
CA ALA A 50 13.08 -0.03 1.55
C ALA A 50 12.17 1.19 1.74
N LEU A 51 10.96 1.10 1.18
CA LEU A 51 9.92 2.09 1.44
C LEU A 51 9.67 2.09 2.95
N ASN A 52 9.57 3.26 3.57
CA ASN A 52 9.15 3.35 4.95
C ASN A 52 8.32 4.61 5.25
N ARG A 53 7.69 4.64 6.43
CA ARG A 53 6.85 5.75 6.93
C ARG A 53 7.48 7.15 6.89
N ASN A 54 8.82 7.26 6.79
CA ASN A 54 9.51 8.56 6.76
C ASN A 54 9.66 9.11 5.33
N ASN A 55 9.30 8.35 4.29
CA ASN A 55 9.55 8.72 2.89
C ASN A 55 8.54 9.74 2.31
N GLY A 56 7.52 10.10 3.07
CA GLY A 56 6.59 11.18 2.79
C GLY A 56 5.97 11.72 4.07
N VAL A 57 5.10 12.71 3.97
CA VAL A 57 4.29 13.18 5.12
C VAL A 57 3.30 12.09 5.55
N TYR A 58 2.74 11.38 4.58
CA TYR A 58 1.94 10.18 4.78
C TYR A 58 2.36 9.12 3.76
N VAL A 59 2.62 7.91 4.23
CA VAL A 59 2.97 6.76 3.41
C VAL A 59 1.93 5.68 3.62
N GLU A 60 1.41 5.11 2.54
CA GLU A 60 0.56 3.92 2.61
C GLU A 60 1.13 2.80 1.75
N ALA A 61 0.90 1.55 2.15
CA ALA A 61 1.22 0.39 1.35
C ALA A 61 -0.05 -0.45 1.13
N ILE A 62 -0.21 -0.99 -0.09
CA ILE A 62 -1.27 -1.93 -0.45
C ILE A 62 -0.61 -3.27 -0.72
N HIS A 63 -0.77 -4.23 0.19
CA HIS A 63 -0.24 -5.58 0.08
C HIS A 63 -1.28 -6.50 -0.55
N THR A 64 -0.86 -7.23 -1.58
CA THR A 64 -1.71 -8.17 -2.33
C THR A 64 -1.02 -9.50 -2.59
N ASP A 65 0.31 -9.56 -2.56
CA ASP A 65 1.11 -10.76 -2.79
C ASP A 65 2.27 -10.91 -1.78
N GLY A 66 2.00 -10.59 -0.51
CA GLY A 66 2.97 -10.66 0.56
C GLY A 66 3.55 -12.08 0.76
N ARG A 67 4.86 -12.15 1.05
CA ARG A 67 5.68 -13.38 1.15
C ARG A 67 5.95 -14.10 -0.18
N ALA A 68 5.56 -13.52 -1.30
CA ALA A 68 5.92 -13.99 -2.63
C ALA A 68 6.67 -12.87 -3.37
N LEU A 69 6.02 -12.18 -4.33
CA LEU A 69 6.65 -11.05 -5.02
C LEU A 69 6.63 -9.79 -4.15
N GLY A 70 5.61 -9.65 -3.29
CA GLY A 70 5.44 -8.54 -2.37
C GLY A 70 6.04 -8.80 -0.98
N ILE A 71 6.47 -7.72 -0.31
CA ILE A 71 6.84 -7.73 1.10
C ILE A 71 5.58 -7.82 1.97
N MET A 72 5.64 -8.57 3.08
CA MET A 72 4.54 -8.67 4.05
C MET A 72 4.73 -7.75 5.26
N ASP A 73 5.92 -7.21 5.42
CA ASP A 73 6.28 -6.40 6.58
C ASP A 73 5.48 -5.10 6.59
N PRO A 74 5.06 -4.63 7.78
CA PRO A 74 4.42 -3.33 7.92
C PRO A 74 5.49 -2.24 7.80
N ILE A 75 5.47 -1.51 6.69
CA ILE A 75 6.53 -0.54 6.36
C ILE A 75 6.00 0.89 6.26
N ALA A 76 4.69 1.09 6.16
CA ALA A 76 4.09 2.39 5.91
C ALA A 76 3.54 3.05 7.19
N ASN A 77 2.91 4.23 7.06
CA ASN A 77 2.04 4.72 8.12
C ASN A 77 0.78 3.85 8.20
N ALA A 78 0.17 3.57 7.04
CA ALA A 78 -0.96 2.66 6.93
C ALA A 78 -0.66 1.54 5.94
N ASP A 79 -0.67 0.29 6.41
CA ASP A 79 -0.48 -0.90 5.59
C ASP A 79 -1.84 -1.59 5.39
N PHE A 80 -2.31 -1.65 4.16
CA PHE A 80 -3.56 -2.31 3.78
C PHE A 80 -3.30 -3.69 3.22
N TYR A 81 -3.90 -4.70 3.84
CA TYR A 81 -3.76 -6.11 3.46
C TYR A 81 -5.08 -6.56 2.82
N SER A 82 -5.17 -6.41 1.50
CA SER A 82 -6.37 -6.77 0.75
C SER A 82 -6.51 -8.29 0.70
N ASN A 83 -7.65 -8.82 1.14
CA ASN A 83 -7.95 -10.26 1.18
C ASN A 83 -6.85 -11.07 1.90
N GLY A 84 -6.33 -10.54 3.01
CA GLY A 84 -5.23 -11.14 3.77
C GLY A 84 -3.84 -10.72 3.31
N GLY A 85 -3.73 -9.92 2.24
CA GLY A 85 -2.50 -9.31 1.75
C GLY A 85 -1.55 -10.27 1.06
N ARG A 86 -2.03 -11.46 0.67
CA ARG A 86 -1.25 -12.51 0.00
C ARG A 86 -2.06 -13.17 -1.10
N THR A 87 -1.40 -14.00 -1.91
CA THR A 87 -2.09 -14.98 -2.74
C THR A 87 -2.83 -15.99 -1.86
N PRO A 88 -4.07 -16.40 -2.20
CA PRO A 88 -4.83 -15.98 -3.39
C PRO A 88 -5.58 -14.66 -3.22
N GLN A 89 -5.51 -13.82 -4.26
CA GLN A 89 -6.45 -12.70 -4.43
C GLN A 89 -7.69 -13.16 -5.23
N PRO A 90 -8.89 -12.61 -4.97
CA PRO A 90 -10.09 -12.90 -5.75
C PRO A 90 -9.85 -12.72 -7.26
N GLY A 91 -10.19 -13.76 -8.04
CA GLY A 91 -9.99 -13.80 -9.50
C GLY A 91 -8.56 -14.12 -9.96
N CYS A 92 -7.60 -14.37 -9.06
CA CYS A 92 -6.22 -14.70 -9.42
C CYS A 92 -5.82 -16.17 -9.19
N GLY A 93 -6.61 -16.94 -8.43
CA GLY A 93 -6.19 -18.28 -8.00
C GLY A 93 -4.82 -18.23 -7.30
N LEU A 94 -3.94 -19.18 -7.59
CA LEU A 94 -2.57 -19.24 -7.04
C LEU A 94 -1.53 -18.46 -7.85
N ASN A 95 -1.96 -17.59 -8.78
CA ASN A 95 -1.04 -16.82 -9.61
C ASN A 95 -0.52 -15.57 -8.87
N ASN A 96 0.69 -15.68 -8.32
CA ASN A 96 1.38 -14.57 -7.63
C ASN A 96 1.51 -13.33 -8.52
N ALA A 97 1.80 -13.47 -9.82
CA ALA A 97 1.90 -12.31 -10.72
C ALA A 97 0.54 -11.60 -10.91
N CYS A 98 -0.57 -12.35 -10.91
CA CYS A 98 -1.91 -11.75 -10.91
C CYS A 98 -2.19 -11.03 -9.59
N ALA A 99 -1.94 -11.69 -8.46
CA ALA A 99 -2.11 -11.09 -7.13
C ALA A 99 -1.26 -9.83 -6.97
N HIS A 100 -0.01 -9.86 -7.41
CA HIS A 100 0.92 -8.74 -7.36
C HIS A 100 0.46 -7.53 -8.18
N ARG A 101 -0.22 -7.76 -9.30
CA ARG A 101 -0.83 -6.71 -10.13
C ARG A 101 -2.11 -6.14 -9.52
N ARG A 102 -2.77 -6.84 -8.57
CA ARG A 102 -4.01 -6.35 -7.94
C ARG A 102 -3.78 -5.04 -7.21
N ALA A 103 -2.61 -4.80 -6.62
CA ALA A 103 -2.38 -3.55 -5.88
C ALA A 103 -2.57 -2.29 -6.74
N PHE A 104 -2.04 -2.23 -7.97
CA PHE A 104 -2.27 -1.06 -8.82
C PHE A 104 -3.68 -1.01 -9.41
N GLN A 105 -4.33 -2.15 -9.61
CA GLN A 105 -5.71 -2.22 -10.06
C GLN A 105 -6.69 -1.72 -8.98
N PHE A 106 -6.47 -2.11 -7.72
CA PHE A 106 -7.18 -1.61 -6.56
C PHE A 106 -6.91 -0.12 -6.36
N PHE A 107 -5.67 0.34 -6.51
CA PHE A 107 -5.36 1.76 -6.44
C PHE A 107 -6.12 2.56 -7.51
N ALA A 108 -6.10 2.12 -8.77
CA ALA A 108 -6.84 2.77 -9.86
C ALA A 108 -8.36 2.81 -9.58
N SER A 109 -8.95 1.71 -9.10
CA SER A 109 -10.36 1.69 -8.69
C SER A 109 -10.62 2.62 -7.50
N SER A 110 -9.72 2.68 -6.52
CA SER A 110 -9.86 3.53 -5.34
C SER A 110 -9.84 5.03 -5.70
N VAL A 111 -9.05 5.43 -6.69
CA VAL A 111 -9.04 6.81 -7.18
C VAL A 111 -10.36 7.15 -7.86
N ARG A 112 -10.94 6.22 -8.62
CA ARG A 112 -12.19 6.46 -9.36
C ARG A 112 -13.46 6.35 -8.49
N TYR A 113 -13.52 5.40 -7.58
CA TYR A 113 -14.74 5.06 -6.83
C TYR A 113 -14.62 5.24 -5.32
N ASN A 114 -13.40 5.41 -4.78
CA ASN A 114 -13.13 5.66 -3.36
C ASN A 114 -13.86 4.71 -2.40
N ARG A 115 -14.04 3.43 -2.76
CA ARG A 115 -14.97 2.51 -2.08
C ARG A 115 -14.34 1.49 -1.14
N PHE A 116 -13.02 1.32 -1.19
CA PHE A 116 -12.34 0.33 -0.36
C PHE A 116 -12.21 0.83 1.07
N ILE A 117 -12.97 0.25 1.99
CA ILE A 117 -12.90 0.58 3.42
C ILE A 117 -12.14 -0.54 4.13
N GLY A 118 -10.95 -0.22 4.64
CA GLY A 118 -10.20 -1.08 5.54
C GLY A 118 -10.63 -0.88 6.99
N ARG A 119 -10.63 -1.97 7.77
CA ARG A 119 -10.76 -1.91 9.24
C ARG A 119 -9.41 -2.16 9.89
N GLN A 120 -9.10 -1.35 10.89
CA GLN A 120 -7.86 -1.45 11.63
C GLN A 120 -7.77 -2.76 12.40
N CYS A 121 -6.61 -3.40 12.31
CA CYS A 121 -6.28 -4.67 12.94
C CYS A 121 -5.23 -4.44 14.04
N ARG A 122 -5.23 -5.30 15.06
CA ARG A 122 -4.26 -5.22 16.16
C ARG A 122 -2.87 -5.74 15.76
N ASN A 123 -2.83 -6.67 14.82
CA ASN A 123 -1.59 -7.31 14.37
C ASN A 123 -1.78 -7.92 12.97
N LEU A 124 -0.68 -8.41 12.40
CA LEU A 124 -0.67 -9.07 11.09
C LEU A 124 -1.54 -10.32 11.02
N ALA A 125 -1.69 -11.09 12.11
CA ALA A 125 -2.51 -12.30 12.09
C ALA A 125 -3.99 -11.97 11.81
N GLU A 126 -4.51 -10.90 12.41
CA GLU A 126 -5.86 -10.41 12.12
C GLU A 126 -6.03 -9.94 10.67
N THR A 127 -5.00 -9.30 10.09
CA THR A 127 -5.05 -8.87 8.69
C THR A 127 -5.22 -10.06 7.75
N VAL A 128 -4.46 -11.14 7.98
CA VAL A 128 -4.48 -12.37 7.18
C VAL A 128 -5.84 -13.06 7.28
N LEU A 129 -6.42 -13.10 8.48
CA LEU A 129 -7.73 -13.70 8.73
C LEU A 129 -8.90 -12.78 8.37
N SER A 130 -8.64 -11.52 8.01
CA SER A 130 -9.65 -10.47 7.81
C SER A 130 -10.58 -10.31 9.03
N ASN A 131 -10.07 -10.46 10.25
CA ASN A 131 -10.83 -10.39 11.49
C ASN A 131 -10.61 -9.07 12.25
N CYS A 132 -10.71 -7.96 11.53
CA CYS A 132 -10.36 -6.63 12.04
C CYS A 132 -11.61 -5.85 12.42
N THR A 133 -11.64 -5.30 13.64
CA THR A 133 -12.82 -4.64 14.22
C THR A 133 -12.60 -3.15 14.52
N GLY A 134 -11.39 -2.64 14.35
CA GLY A 134 -11.02 -1.28 14.70
C GLY A 134 -11.56 -0.20 13.74
N ALA A 135 -10.96 0.99 13.84
CA ALA A 135 -11.33 2.17 13.09
C ALA A 135 -11.27 1.94 11.57
N GLN A 136 -12.08 2.69 10.83
CA GLN A 136 -12.15 2.58 9.38
C GLN A 136 -11.22 3.60 8.71
N LEU A 137 -10.53 3.17 7.66
CA LEU A 137 -9.77 4.03 6.78
C LEU A 137 -9.95 3.57 5.34
N ARG A 138 -10.16 4.50 4.41
CA ARG A 138 -10.26 4.14 2.99
C ARG A 138 -8.89 3.78 2.44
N MET A 139 -8.76 2.68 1.72
CA MET A 139 -7.51 2.29 1.04
C MET A 139 -7.34 3.08 -0.26
N GLY A 140 -6.11 3.52 -0.58
CA GLY A 140 -5.85 4.32 -1.78
C GLY A 140 -6.63 5.63 -1.76
N ASN A 141 -7.16 6.07 -2.91
CA ASN A 141 -7.92 7.30 -3.19
C ASN A 141 -7.09 8.54 -3.65
N ALA A 142 -7.79 9.59 -4.09
CA ALA A 142 -7.22 10.84 -4.58
C ALA A 142 -6.99 11.93 -3.51
N ASP A 143 -7.29 11.65 -2.23
CA ASP A 143 -7.19 12.63 -1.15
C ASP A 143 -5.74 12.90 -0.72
N LEU A 144 -5.16 14.01 -1.16
CA LEU A 144 -3.78 14.40 -0.83
C LEU A 144 -3.60 14.76 0.66
N GLY A 145 -4.69 15.06 1.37
CA GLY A 145 -4.74 15.35 2.80
C GLY A 145 -4.86 14.12 3.68
N LYS A 146 -5.04 12.92 3.10
CA LYS A 146 -5.24 11.66 3.84
C LYS A 146 -4.15 11.42 4.87
N ARG A 147 -4.56 11.02 6.08
CA ARG A 147 -3.70 10.59 7.18
C ARG A 147 -4.26 9.32 7.80
N GLY A 148 -3.41 8.57 8.48
CA GLY A 148 -3.79 7.36 9.19
C GLY A 148 -2.57 6.64 9.72
N ASN A 149 -2.79 5.75 10.68
CA ASN A 149 -1.74 4.88 11.19
C ASN A 149 -2.31 3.49 11.50
N GLY A 150 -1.58 2.44 11.12
CA GLY A 150 -1.85 1.08 11.55
C GLY A 150 -1.99 0.09 10.40
N LEU A 151 -2.39 -1.13 10.77
CA LEU A 151 -2.61 -2.23 9.85
C LEU A 151 -4.10 -2.29 9.53
N PHE A 152 -4.47 -2.45 8.27
CA PHE A 152 -5.87 -2.46 7.84
C PHE A 152 -6.15 -3.70 6.99
N GLY A 153 -7.18 -4.45 7.38
CA GLY A 153 -7.71 -5.58 6.61
C GLY A 153 -8.96 -5.17 5.85
N LEU A 154 -9.12 -5.70 4.64
CA LEU A 154 -10.32 -5.49 3.83
C LEU A 154 -10.54 -6.65 2.85
N ARG A 155 -11.76 -6.76 2.34
CA ARG A 155 -12.11 -7.71 1.26
C ARG A 155 -12.47 -6.97 -0.02
N THR A 156 -12.19 -7.60 -1.15
CA THR A 156 -12.53 -7.11 -2.49
C THR A 156 -13.20 -8.23 -3.30
N GLN A 157 -13.86 -7.88 -4.39
CA GLN A 157 -14.40 -8.81 -5.39
C GLN A 157 -13.31 -9.16 -6.42
N ALA A 158 -13.63 -10.14 -7.26
CA ALA A 158 -12.72 -10.66 -8.28
C ALA A 158 -12.60 -9.78 -9.54
N ASN A 159 -13.64 -9.01 -9.86
CA ASN A 159 -13.74 -8.29 -11.12
C ASN A 159 -13.84 -6.79 -10.87
N TRP A 160 -13.32 -5.99 -11.80
CA TRP A 160 -13.44 -4.54 -11.76
C TRP A 160 -14.92 -4.12 -11.55
N PRO A 161 -15.22 -3.16 -10.65
CA PRO A 161 -14.28 -2.29 -9.93
C PRO A 161 -13.70 -2.85 -8.62
N PHE A 162 -13.73 -4.17 -8.41
CA PHE A 162 -13.28 -4.96 -7.24
C PHE A 162 -13.98 -4.63 -5.93
#